data_AF-A0A974BEE0-F1
#
_entry.id   AF-A0A974BEE0-F1
#
_cell.length_a   1.000
_cell.length_b   1.000
_cell.length_c   1.000
_cell.angle_alpha   90.00
_cell.angle_beta   90.00
_cell.angle_gamma   90.00
#
_symmetry.space_group_name_H-M   'P 1'
#
loop_
_entity.id
_entity.type
_entity.pdbx_description
1 polymer ?
#
loop_
_entity_poly.entity_id
_entity_poly.type
_entity_poly.pdbx_seq_one_letter_code
_entity_poly.pdbx_strand_id
1 'polypeptide(L)' 'NCHLNHFLVFHVARKWHRNGIKKPRSHRYESLKGVDPKFLRNMRFAKKHNKKGLKKMQANNAK' A
#
# COMPACT_ATOMS: atom_id res chain seq x y z
N ASN A 1 33.62 24.36 -6.61
CA ASN A 1 32.71 23.33 -6.05
C ASN A 1 31.25 23.45 -6.50
N CYS A 2 30.61 24.63 -6.53
CA CYS A 2 29.22 24.74 -7.02
C CYS A 2 29.03 24.52 -8.54
N HIS A 3 29.97 24.95 -9.37
CA HIS A 3 29.89 24.79 -10.84
C HIS A 3 29.95 23.33 -11.31
N LEU A 4 30.73 22.47 -10.64
CA LEU A 4 30.87 21.06 -11.00
C LEU A 4 29.60 20.26 -10.67
N ASN A 5 28.91 20.62 -9.59
CA ASN A 5 27.66 19.99 -9.15
C ASN A 5 26.49 20.28 -10.10
N HIS A 6 26.41 21.48 -10.68
CA HIS A 6 25.35 21.85 -11.62
C HIS A 6 25.37 20.96 -12.88
N PHE A 7 26.56 20.70 -13.42
CA PHE A 7 26.73 19.88 -14.63
C PHE A 7 26.36 18.41 -14.41
N LEU A 8 26.69 17.86 -13.23
CA LEU A 8 26.36 16.49 -12.87
C LEU A 8 24.84 16.27 -12.75
N VAL A 9 24.12 17.22 -12.15
CA VAL A 9 22.66 17.16 -11.95
C VAL A 9 21.90 17.20 -13.29
N PHE A 10 22.33 18.07 -14.22
CA PHE A 10 21.71 18.17 -15.55
C PHE A 10 21.85 16.85 -16.34
N HIS A 11 23.01 16.22 -16.25
CA HIS A 11 23.27 14.96 -16.96
C HIS A 11 22.44 13.79 -16.40
N VAL A 12 22.31 13.67 -15.07
CA VAL A 12 21.51 12.58 -14.46
C VAL A 12 20.01 12.78 -14.70
N ALA A 13 19.51 14.01 -14.65
CA ALA A 13 18.12 14.32 -14.96
C ALA A 13 17.78 13.88 -16.38
N ARG A 14 18.62 14.19 -17.38
CA ARG A 14 18.44 13.75 -18.76
C ARG A 14 18.38 12.22 -18.88
N LYS A 15 19.21 11.48 -18.13
CA LYS A 15 19.20 10.01 -18.12
C LYS A 15 17.94 9.42 -17.50
N TRP A 16 17.46 9.95 -16.38
CA TRP A 16 16.23 9.46 -15.74
C TRP A 16 14.99 9.67 -16.62
N HIS A 17 14.94 10.79 -17.35
CA HIS A 17 13.85 11.05 -18.30
C HIS A 17 13.93 10.19 -19.56
N ARG A 18 15.12 9.71 -19.98
CA ARG A 18 15.23 8.71 -21.08
C ARG A 18 14.52 7.41 -20.75
N ASN A 19 14.64 6.92 -19.51
CA ASN A 19 13.95 5.72 -19.05
C ASN A 19 12.48 5.99 -18.64
N GLY A 20 12.11 7.27 -18.52
CA GLY A 20 10.81 7.73 -18.06
C GLY A 20 10.63 7.52 -16.56
N ILE A 21 10.55 8.61 -15.81
CA ILE A 21 10.25 8.56 -14.36
C ILE A 21 8.79 8.13 -14.20
N LYS A 22 8.57 6.85 -13.88
CA LYS A 22 7.23 6.30 -13.66
C LYS A 22 6.78 6.56 -12.23
N LYS A 23 5.51 6.89 -12.06
CA LYS A 23 4.86 6.92 -10.75
C LYS A 23 4.83 5.50 -10.17
N PRO A 24 4.94 5.33 -8.84
CA PRO A 24 4.72 4.03 -8.24
C PRO A 24 3.31 3.54 -8.58
N ARG A 25 3.17 2.25 -8.86
CA ARG A 25 1.87 1.65 -9.17
C ARG A 25 1.03 1.59 -7.91
N SER A 26 -0.14 2.22 -7.91
CA SER A 26 -1.13 2.05 -6.86
C SER A 26 -1.89 0.74 -7.03
N HIS A 27 -2.11 0.01 -5.93
CA HIS A 27 -2.97 -1.16 -5.91
C HIS A 27 -4.23 -0.88 -5.10
N ARG A 28 -5.32 -1.63 -5.36
CA ARG A 28 -6.59 -1.43 -4.63
C ARG A 28 -6.45 -1.74 -3.14
N TYR A 29 -5.62 -2.70 -2.78
CA TYR A 29 -5.39 -3.13 -1.40
C TYR A 29 -3.89 -3.05 -1.09
N GLU A 30 -3.52 -2.08 -0.26
CA GLU A 30 -2.14 -1.87 0.20
C GLU A 30 -1.81 -2.72 1.43
N SER A 31 -0.52 -2.84 1.73
CA SER A 31 -0.05 -3.55 2.92
C SER A 31 -0.37 -2.79 4.21
N LEU A 32 -0.64 -3.50 5.31
CA LEU A 32 -0.89 -2.92 6.63
C LEU A 32 0.39 -2.80 7.49
N LYS A 33 1.57 -2.71 6.85
CA LYS A 33 2.84 -2.56 7.55
C LYS A 33 2.93 -1.16 8.17
N GLY A 34 3.32 -1.07 9.44
CA GLY A 34 3.40 0.19 10.18
C GLY A 34 2.10 0.62 10.88
N VAL A 35 1.02 -0.15 10.76
CA VAL A 35 -0.20 0.05 11.55
C VAL A 35 0.00 -0.45 12.99
N ASP A 36 -0.62 0.21 13.96
CA ASP A 36 -0.55 -0.15 15.39
C ASP A 36 -0.76 -1.66 15.64
N PRO A 37 0.18 -2.34 16.31
CA PRO A 37 0.06 -3.76 16.64
C PRO A 37 -1.20 -4.12 17.43
N LYS A 38 -1.68 -3.24 18.33
CA LYS A 38 -2.88 -3.52 19.13
C LYS A 38 -4.13 -3.54 18.26
N PHE A 39 -4.26 -2.58 17.35
CA PHE A 39 -5.32 -2.56 16.33
C PHE A 39 -5.24 -3.78 15.42
N LEU A 40 -4.06 -4.12 14.90
CA LEU A 40 -3.87 -5.28 14.02
C LEU A 40 -4.24 -6.59 14.71
N ARG A 41 -3.91 -6.73 16.00
CA ARG A 41 -4.27 -7.91 16.80
C ARG A 41 -5.78 -8.06 16.89
N ASN A 42 -6.49 -6.98 17.20
CA ASN A 42 -7.97 -7.00 17.27
C ASN A 42 -8.59 -7.33 15.91
N MET A 43 -8.16 -6.67 14.83
CA MET A 43 -8.68 -6.94 13.48
C MET A 43 -8.43 -8.39 13.04
N ARG A 44 -7.28 -8.98 13.40
CA ARG A 44 -6.99 -10.41 13.13
C ARG A 44 -7.95 -11.33 13.88
N PHE A 45 -8.25 -11.05 15.14
CA PHE A 45 -9.24 -11.81 15.90
C PHE A 45 -10.65 -11.67 15.31
N ALA A 46 -11.08 -10.47 14.93
CA ALA A 46 -12.38 -10.26 14.29
C ALA A 46 -12.49 -11.08 12.99
N LYS A 47 -11.49 -10.98 12.10
CA LYS A 47 -11.45 -11.75 10.85
C LYS A 47 -11.45 -13.27 11.10
N LYS A 48 -10.75 -13.75 12.14
CA LYS A 48 -10.70 -15.17 12.53
C LYS A 48 -12.08 -15.70 12.94
N HIS A 49 -12.87 -14.89 13.66
CA HIS A 49 -14.14 -15.30 14.24
C HIS A 49 -15.38 -15.01 13.38
N ASN A 50 -15.25 -14.27 12.26
CA ASN A 50 -16.36 -13.96 11.34
C ASN A 50 -17.13 -15.19 10.83
N LYS A 51 -16.46 -16.35 10.71
CA LYS A 51 -17.11 -17.61 10.29
C LYS A 51 -18.23 -18.09 11.24
N LYS A 52 -18.20 -17.69 12.52
CA LYS A 52 -19.20 -18.10 13.52
C LYS A 52 -20.59 -17.53 13.22
N GLY A 53 -20.66 -16.37 12.56
CA GLY A 53 -21.92 -15.68 12.23
C GLY A 53 -22.53 -16.07 10.89
N LEU A 54 -21.87 -16.92 10.10
CA LEU A 54 -22.19 -17.10 8.68
C LEU A 54 -23.63 -17.59 8.44
N LYS A 55 -24.11 -18.57 9.21
CA LYS A 55 -25.48 -19.10 9.09
C LYS A 55 -26.55 -18.05 9.38
N LYS A 56 -26.31 -17.18 10.39
CA LYS A 56 -27.22 -16.07 10.73
C LYS A 56 -27.25 -15.02 9.62
N MET A 57 -26.09 -14.73 9.05
CA MET A 57 -25.95 -13.81 7.91
C MET A 57 -26.69 -14.34 6.68
N GLN A 58 -26.51 -15.62 6.33
CA GLN A 58 -27.20 -16.26 5.21
C GLN A 58 -28.72 -16.25 5.40
N ALA A 59 -29.21 -16.58 6.59
CA ALA A 59 -30.63 -16.55 6.91
C ALA A 59 -31.22 -15.13 6.89
N ASN A 60 -30.41 -14.09 7.11
CA ASN A 60 -30.84 -12.70 6.96
C ASN A 60 -30.82 -12.23 5.50
N ASN A 61 -29.84 -12.66 4.72
CA ASN A 61 -29.73 -12.31 3.30
C ASN A 61 -30.75 -13.03 2.40
N ALA A 62 -31.27 -14.19 2.87
CA ALA A 62 -32.31 -14.95 2.18
C ALA A 62 -33.73 -14.52 2.57
N LYS A 63 -33.85 -13.59 3.53
CA LYS A 63 -35.09 -12.86 3.79
C LYS A 63 -35.12 -11.61 2.92
#